data_AF-A0A1B6D258-F1
#
_entry.id   AF-A0A1B6D258-F1
#
_cell.length_a   1.000
_cell.length_b   1.000
_cell.length_c   1.000
_cell.angle_alpha   90.00
_cell.angle_beta   90.00
_cell.angle_gamma   90.00
#
_symmetry.space_group_name_H-M   'P 1'
#
loop_
_entity.id
_entity.type
_entity.pdbx_description
1 polymer ?
#
loop_
_entity_poly.entity_id
_entity_poly.type
_entity_poly.pdbx_seq_one_letter_code
_entity_poly.pdbx_strand_id
1 'polypeptide(L)'
;MVVDDTLRSNDINSRHAAILGLRNILKSACSCDVTTLTLPVLLMHEMTEEMTVAWCNKRAELVFKCVKGFMIEMASWGGAELKNLQFLVPKGISEDVFTNLATMLPSIFRVSNPLVFKASPSLSHKNSNKSKNGKNKKK
;
A
#
# COMPACT_ATOMS: atom_id res chain seq x y z
N MET A 1 -2.83 -22.08 -7.89
CA MET A 1 -4.22 -21.57 -7.94
C MET A 1 -4.93 -22.36 -9.02
N VAL A 2 -6.06 -23.01 -8.72
CA VAL A 2 -6.84 -23.69 -9.76
C VAL A 2 -7.59 -22.61 -10.51
N VAL A 3 -7.31 -22.48 -11.81
CA VAL A 3 -7.92 -21.48 -12.69
C VAL A 3 -8.87 -22.21 -13.61
N ASP A 4 -10.12 -21.74 -13.64
CA ASP A 4 -11.16 -22.18 -14.56
C ASP A 4 -11.39 -21.10 -15.63
N ASP A 5 -12.05 -21.46 -16.73
CA ASP A 5 -12.31 -20.58 -17.88
C ASP A 5 -13.11 -19.32 -17.49
N THR A 6 -13.83 -19.36 -16.37
CA THR A 6 -14.48 -18.18 -15.75
C THR A 6 -13.52 -17.02 -15.50
N LEU A 7 -12.21 -17.27 -15.33
CA LEU A 7 -11.21 -16.22 -15.16
C LEU A 7 -11.03 -15.36 -16.42
N ARG A 8 -11.34 -15.88 -17.61
CA ARG A 8 -11.27 -15.13 -18.87
C ARG A 8 -12.45 -14.17 -19.04
N SER A 9 -13.58 -14.44 -18.39
CA SER A 9 -14.79 -13.62 -18.44
C SER A 9 -14.58 -12.18 -17.97
N ASN A 10 -15.25 -11.21 -18.59
CA ASN A 10 -15.18 -9.81 -18.20
C ASN A 10 -15.79 -9.51 -16.82
N ASP A 11 -16.54 -10.44 -16.22
CA ASP A 11 -17.36 -10.22 -15.01
C ASP A 11 -16.66 -10.54 -13.68
N ILE A 12 -15.32 -10.59 -13.69
CA ILE A 12 -14.54 -10.76 -12.47
C ILE A 12 -14.77 -9.60 -11.48
N ASN A 13 -14.95 -9.95 -10.20
CA ASN A 13 -15.15 -9.03 -9.10
C ASN A 13 -14.51 -9.58 -7.81
N SER A 14 -14.64 -8.86 -6.70
CA SER A 14 -14.00 -9.21 -5.43
C SER A 14 -14.44 -10.55 -4.82
N ARG A 15 -15.60 -11.09 -5.21
CA ARG A 15 -16.11 -12.40 -4.76
C ARG A 15 -15.67 -13.55 -5.66
N HIS A 16 -14.97 -13.28 -6.76
CA HIS A 16 -14.51 -14.31 -7.68
C HIS A 16 -13.51 -15.24 -6.97
N ALA A 17 -13.59 -16.54 -7.25
CA ALA A 17 -12.79 -17.57 -6.59
C ALA A 17 -11.27 -17.29 -6.69
N ALA A 18 -10.79 -16.77 -7.81
CA ALA A 18 -9.40 -16.36 -7.98
C ALA A 18 -8.97 -15.22 -7.04
N ILE A 19 -9.84 -14.24 -6.77
CA ILE A 19 -9.55 -13.12 -5.85
C ILE A 19 -9.56 -13.62 -4.40
N LEU A 20 -10.53 -14.45 -4.04
CA LEU A 20 -10.55 -15.11 -2.72
C LEU A 20 -9.33 -16.01 -2.52
N GLY A 21 -8.96 -16.75 -3.55
CA GLY A 21 -7.76 -17.58 -3.60
C GLY A 21 -6.48 -16.76 -3.42
N LEU A 22 -6.38 -15.61 -4.09
CA LEU A 22 -5.28 -14.67 -3.90
C LEU A 22 -5.16 -14.21 -2.43
N ARG A 23 -6.28 -13.84 -1.79
CA ARG A 23 -6.29 -13.46 -0.37
C ARG A 23 -5.82 -14.61 0.53
N ASN A 24 -6.23 -15.84 0.23
CA ASN A 24 -5.77 -17.01 0.96
C ASN A 24 -4.27 -17.26 0.78
N ILE A 25 -3.72 -17.08 -0.42
CA ILE A 25 -2.28 -17.17 -0.67
C ILE A 25 -1.52 -16.16 0.19
N LEU A 26 -1.96 -14.90 0.22
CA LEU A 26 -1.36 -13.85 1.05
C LEU A 26 -1.39 -14.23 2.54
N LYS A 27 -2.53 -14.72 3.03
CA LYS A 27 -2.68 -15.18 4.42
C LYS A 27 -1.75 -16.33 4.75
N SER A 28 -1.71 -17.35 3.89
CA SER A 28 -0.84 -18.52 4.05
C SER A 28 0.63 -18.14 4.01
N ALA A 29 1.03 -17.23 3.12
CA ALA A 29 2.40 -16.71 3.05
C ALA A 29 2.82 -16.08 4.39
N CYS A 30 2.00 -15.19 4.96
CA CYS A 30 2.26 -14.61 6.28
C CYS A 30 2.27 -15.66 7.40
N SER A 31 1.40 -16.67 7.34
CA SER A 31 1.35 -17.73 8.36
C SER A 31 2.53 -18.71 8.29
N CYS A 32 3.25 -18.71 7.17
CA CYS A 32 4.42 -19.56 6.92
C CYS A 32 5.74 -18.76 6.85
N ASP A 33 5.75 -17.53 7.36
CA ASP A 33 6.92 -16.63 7.35
C ASP A 33 7.52 -16.38 5.95
N VAL A 34 6.70 -16.49 4.91
CA VAL A 34 7.12 -16.14 3.54
C VAL A 34 7.12 -14.62 3.41
N THR A 35 8.32 -14.04 3.39
CA THR A 35 8.51 -12.59 3.36
C THR A 35 8.54 -11.98 1.96
N THR A 36 8.68 -12.81 0.93
CA THR A 36 8.76 -12.38 -0.48
C THR A 36 7.73 -13.13 -1.31
N LEU A 37 6.88 -12.39 -2.04
CA LEU A 37 5.86 -12.95 -2.91
C LEU A 37 5.80 -12.20 -4.24
N THR A 38 5.69 -12.94 -5.33
CA THR A 38 5.51 -12.39 -6.67
C THR A 38 4.13 -12.82 -7.18
N LEU A 39 3.30 -11.86 -7.59
CA LEU A 39 1.91 -12.07 -7.98
C LEU A 39 1.66 -11.64 -9.43
N PRO A 40 0.98 -12.46 -10.25
CA PRO A 40 0.55 -12.05 -11.58
C PRO A 40 -0.56 -11.00 -11.47
N VAL A 41 -0.29 -9.77 -11.92
CA VAL A 41 -1.21 -8.63 -11.76
C VAL A 41 -2.54 -8.81 -12.50
N LEU A 42 -2.53 -9.62 -13.56
CA LEU A 42 -3.70 -9.92 -14.39
C LEU A 42 -4.34 -11.27 -14.05
N LEU A 43 -3.86 -11.97 -13.01
CA LEU A 43 -4.21 -13.35 -12.67
C LEU A 43 -3.92 -14.37 -13.79
N MET A 44 -3.17 -13.93 -14.81
CA MET A 44 -2.75 -14.67 -15.99
C MET A 44 -1.26 -14.42 -16.22
N HIS A 45 -0.58 -15.36 -16.87
CA HIS A 45 0.86 -15.30 -17.14
C HIS A 45 1.19 -15.04 -18.62
N GLU A 46 0.21 -15.20 -19.51
CA GLU A 46 0.31 -14.96 -20.95
C GLU A 46 -0.77 -13.97 -21.39
N MET A 47 -0.44 -13.18 -22.41
CA MET A 47 -1.40 -12.30 -23.08
C MET A 47 -2.21 -13.11 -24.10
N THR A 48 -3.53 -12.88 -24.15
CA THR A 48 -4.43 -13.41 -25.18
C THR A 48 -5.13 -12.26 -25.91
N GLU A 49 -5.69 -12.53 -27.09
CA GLU A 49 -6.37 -11.51 -27.92
C GLU A 49 -7.57 -10.86 -27.21
N GLU A 50 -8.18 -11.55 -26.25
CA GLU A 50 -9.32 -11.09 -25.47
C GLU A 50 -8.95 -10.02 -24.42
N MET A 51 -7.65 -9.86 -24.12
CA MET A 51 -7.12 -8.99 -23.07
C MET A 51 -6.96 -7.54 -23.55
N THR A 52 -8.09 -6.85 -23.69
CA THR A 52 -8.13 -5.40 -24.01
C THR A 52 -7.52 -4.54 -22.89
N VAL A 53 -7.20 -3.27 -23.18
CA VAL A 53 -6.71 -2.31 -22.17
C VAL A 53 -7.65 -2.19 -20.97
N ALA A 54 -8.96 -2.12 -21.23
CA ALA A 54 -9.97 -2.05 -20.17
C ALA A 54 -10.01 -3.32 -19.31
N TRP A 55 -9.84 -4.48 -19.95
CA TRP A 55 -9.75 -5.78 -19.27
C TRP A 55 -8.55 -5.82 -18.32
N CYS A 56 -7.38 -5.36 -18.78
CA CYS A 56 -6.15 -5.29 -17.99
C CYS A 56 -6.30 -4.35 -16.80
N ASN A 57 -6.80 -3.13 -17.03
CA ASN A 57 -6.98 -2.12 -15.98
C ASN A 57 -7.95 -2.61 -14.89
N LYS A 58 -9.10 -3.18 -15.27
CA LYS A 58 -10.10 -3.67 -14.31
C LYS A 58 -9.52 -4.75 -13.38
N ARG A 59 -8.73 -5.68 -13.93
CA ARG A 59 -8.13 -6.77 -13.15
C ARG A 59 -6.97 -6.33 -12.28
N ALA A 60 -6.07 -5.52 -12.84
CA ALA A 60 -4.99 -4.95 -12.05
C ALA A 60 -5.53 -4.17 -10.87
N GLU A 61 -6.56 -3.33 -11.09
CA GLU A 61 -7.23 -2.60 -10.02
C GLU A 61 -7.81 -3.53 -8.94
N LEU A 62 -8.49 -4.61 -9.35
CA LEU A 62 -9.04 -5.61 -8.43
C LEU A 62 -7.95 -6.31 -7.62
N VAL A 63 -6.86 -6.74 -8.25
CA VAL A 63 -5.72 -7.39 -7.60
C VAL A 63 -5.04 -6.44 -6.63
N PHE A 64 -4.74 -5.21 -7.05
CA PHE A 64 -4.13 -4.18 -6.21
C PHE A 64 -5.00 -3.85 -5.00
N LYS A 65 -6.32 -3.67 -5.18
CA LYS A 65 -7.24 -3.42 -4.08
C LYS A 65 -7.34 -4.60 -3.12
N CYS A 66 -7.37 -5.82 -3.63
CA CYS A 66 -7.38 -7.03 -2.80
C CYS A 66 -6.13 -7.10 -1.92
N VAL A 67 -4.95 -6.90 -2.52
CA VAL A 67 -3.68 -6.87 -1.80
C VAL A 67 -3.65 -5.75 -0.78
N LYS A 68 -4.02 -4.52 -1.16
CA LYS A 68 -4.05 -3.37 -0.26
C LYS A 68 -4.95 -3.64 0.95
N GLY A 69 -6.15 -4.15 0.71
CA GLY A 69 -7.09 -4.50 1.77
C GLY A 69 -6.48 -5.50 2.75
N PHE A 70 -5.85 -6.56 2.23
CA PHE A 70 -5.15 -7.53 3.05
C PHE A 70 -4.00 -6.92 3.88
N MET A 71 -3.17 -6.05 3.28
CA MET A 71 -2.07 -5.39 4.00
C MET A 71 -2.58 -4.52 5.16
N ILE A 72 -3.70 -3.81 4.97
CA ILE A 72 -4.33 -3.02 6.02
C ILE A 72 -4.85 -3.91 7.15
N GLU A 73 -5.49 -5.04 6.81
CA GLU A 73 -5.97 -6.02 7.79
C GLU A 73 -4.80 -6.62 8.60
N MET A 74 -3.71 -7.00 7.94
CA MET A 74 -2.54 -7.60 8.59
C MET A 74 -1.79 -6.62 9.50
N ALA A 75 -1.73 -5.33 9.13
CA ALA A 75 -1.16 -4.30 9.99
C ALA A 75 -1.88 -4.21 11.35
N SER A 76 -3.14 -4.65 11.42
CA SER A 76 -3.93 -4.65 12.65
C SER A 76 -3.74 -5.90 13.51
N TRP A 77 -3.27 -7.02 12.94
CA TRP A 77 -3.37 -8.35 13.60
C TRP A 77 -2.08 -8.81 14.28
N GLY A 78 -0.94 -8.18 14.02
CA GLY A 78 0.35 -8.58 14.60
C GLY A 78 0.80 -9.96 14.10
N GLY A 79 1.89 -10.01 13.34
CA GLY A 79 2.39 -11.24 12.74
C GLY A 79 3.53 -10.99 11.76
N ALA A 80 4.00 -12.03 11.07
CA ALA A 80 5.04 -11.89 10.08
C ALA A 80 4.58 -10.99 8.92
N GLU A 81 5.35 -9.94 8.69
CA GLU A 81 5.07 -8.94 7.68
C GLU A 81 5.54 -9.42 6.30
N LEU A 82 4.69 -9.19 5.30
CA LEU A 82 5.05 -9.32 3.90
C LEU A 82 6.02 -8.17 3.56
N LYS A 83 7.33 -8.46 3.52
CA LYS A 83 8.38 -7.45 3.35
C LYS A 83 8.59 -7.04 1.90
N ASN A 84 8.48 -7.99 0.98
CA ASN A 84 8.71 -7.76 -0.43
C ASN A 84 7.54 -8.34 -1.25
N LEU A 85 6.74 -7.47 -1.84
CA LEU A 85 5.66 -7.86 -2.73
C LEU A 85 5.94 -7.32 -4.12
N GLN A 86 5.95 -8.23 -5.09
CA GLN A 86 6.24 -7.93 -6.48
C GLN A 86 5.02 -8.22 -7.33
N PHE A 87 4.73 -7.34 -8.28
CA PHE A 87 3.72 -7.56 -9.30
C PHE A 87 4.40 -7.91 -10.61
N LEU A 88 4.00 -9.04 -11.18
CA LEU A 88 4.47 -9.53 -12.47
C LEU A 88 3.43 -9.22 -13.54
N VAL A 89 3.88 -8.65 -14.65
CA VAL A 89 3.08 -8.46 -15.87
C VAL A 89 3.35 -9.61 -16.85
N PRO A 90 2.34 -10.04 -17.64
CA PRO A 90 2.55 -11.01 -18.70
C PRO A 90 3.54 -10.54 -19.76
N LYS A 91 4.19 -11.50 -20.43
CA LYS A 91 5.04 -11.22 -21.60
C LYS A 91 4.17 -10.68 -22.74
N GLY A 92 4.69 -9.70 -23.49
CA GLY A 92 4.00 -9.11 -24.63
C GLY A 92 2.97 -8.03 -24.27
N ILE A 93 2.93 -7.57 -23.03
CA ILE A 93 2.15 -6.40 -22.65
C ILE A 93 2.69 -5.15 -23.38
N SER A 94 1.80 -4.28 -23.86
CA SER A 94 2.25 -3.01 -24.45
C SER A 94 2.78 -2.06 -23.38
N GLU A 95 3.71 -1.19 -23.77
CA GLU A 95 4.30 -0.19 -22.87
C GLU A 95 3.25 0.76 -22.28
N ASP A 96 2.24 1.12 -23.08
CA ASP A 96 1.14 1.99 -22.63
C ASP A 96 0.33 1.33 -21.51
N VAL A 97 -0.01 0.04 -21.68
CA VAL A 97 -0.74 -0.70 -20.65
C VAL A 97 0.15 -0.86 -19.41
N PHE A 98 1.42 -1.22 -19.59
CA PHE A 98 2.37 -1.31 -18.48
C PHE A 98 2.45 0.00 -17.68
N THR A 99 2.57 1.13 -18.37
CA THR A 99 2.63 2.46 -17.76
C THR A 99 1.35 2.78 -16.99
N ASN A 100 0.18 2.44 -17.56
CA ASN A 100 -1.10 2.58 -16.88
C ASN A 100 -1.17 1.73 -15.60
N LEU A 101 -0.70 0.47 -15.64
CA LEU A 101 -0.66 -0.38 -14.45
C LEU A 101 0.30 0.16 -13.39
N ALA A 102 1.48 0.65 -13.82
CA ALA A 102 2.50 1.20 -12.93
C ALA A 102 2.04 2.50 -12.24
N THR A 103 1.30 3.36 -12.93
CA THR A 103 0.73 4.59 -12.37
C THR A 103 -0.46 4.33 -11.44
N MET A 104 -1.17 3.22 -11.63
CA MET A 104 -2.27 2.81 -10.76
C MET A 104 -1.78 2.39 -9.37
N LEU A 105 -0.60 1.78 -9.26
CA LEU A 105 -0.01 1.36 -7.99
C LEU A 105 0.07 2.49 -6.95
N PRO A 106 0.77 3.62 -7.19
CA PRO A 106 0.86 4.70 -6.21
C PRO A 106 -0.48 5.39 -5.96
N SER A 107 -1.40 5.37 -6.95
CA SER A 107 -2.76 5.89 -6.77
C SER A 107 -3.56 5.05 -5.76
N ILE A 108 -3.50 3.71 -5.89
CA ILE A 108 -4.20 2.79 -4.99
C ILE A 108 -3.52 2.72 -3.63
N PHE A 109 -2.20 2.54 -3.58
CA PHE A 109 -1.42 2.38 -2.34
C PHE A 109 -1.04 3.71 -1.69
N ARG A 110 -1.76 4.79 -1.98
CA ARG A 110 -1.47 6.12 -1.43
C ARG A 110 -1.46 6.09 0.10
N VAL A 111 -0.29 6.41 0.66
CA VAL A 111 -0.12 6.69 2.09
C VAL A 111 -0.55 8.13 2.35
N SER A 112 -1.35 8.35 3.37
CA SER A 112 -1.74 9.71 3.79
C SER A 112 -0.50 10.48 4.23
N ASN A 113 -0.32 11.71 3.73
CA ASN A 113 0.72 12.61 4.24
C ASN A 113 0.27 13.13 5.62
N PRO A 114 0.91 12.73 6.73
CA PRO A 114 0.56 13.25 8.04
C PRO A 114 0.95 14.73 8.10
N LEU A 115 0.02 15.60 8.49
CA LEU A 115 0.36 16.99 8.77
C LEU A 115 1.19 17.03 10.06
N VAL A 116 2.47 17.37 9.93
CA VAL A 116 3.35 17.56 11.09
C VAL A 116 3.05 18.91 11.72
N PHE A 117 2.41 18.90 12.89
CA PHE A 117 2.17 20.11 13.67
C PHE A 117 3.51 20.65 14.19
N LYS A 118 3.96 21.80 13.65
CA LYS A 118 5.08 22.55 14.21
C LYS A 118 4.55 23.48 15.29
N ALA A 119 4.70 23.09 16.56
CA ALA A 119 4.45 23.99 17.68
C ALA A 119 5.43 25.17 17.60
N SER A 120 4.92 26.40 17.48
CA SER A 120 5.73 27.59 17.64
C SER A 120 6.14 27.70 19.12
N PRO A 121 7.43 27.95 19.44
CA PRO A 121 7.83 28.15 20.82
C PRO A 121 7.16 29.43 21.34
N SER A 122 6.23 29.27 22.27
CA SER A 122 5.65 30.39 23.01
C SER A 122 6.76 31.13 23.76
N LEU A 123 6.89 32.43 23.52
CA LEU A 123 7.81 33.31 24.23
C LEU A 123 7.61 33.19 25.75
N SER A 124 8.60 32.64 26.43
CA SER A 124 8.67 32.57 27.90
C SER A 124 8.70 33.97 28.51
N HIS A 125 7.86 34.18 29.52
CA HIS A 125 7.79 35.37 30.37
C HIS A 125 9.18 35.82 30.89
N LYS A 126 9.50 37.11 30.71
CA LYS A 126 10.59 37.78 31.44
C LYS A 126 10.18 37.97 32.90
N ASN A 127 10.78 37.19 33.81
CA ASN A 127 10.72 37.48 35.25
C ASN A 127 11.67 38.63 35.60
N SER A 128 11.11 39.72 36.14
CA SER A 128 11.82 40.85 36.71
C SER A 128 12.27 40.54 38.13
N ASN A 129 13.55 40.22 38.34
CA ASN A 129 14.12 40.11 39.68
C ASN A 129 14.71 41.46 40.13
N LYS A 130 13.97 42.10 41.04
CA LYS A 130 14.28 43.33 41.77
C LYS A 130 15.18 42.97 42.96
N SER A 131 16.49 43.18 42.87
CA SER A 131 17.38 43.07 44.03
C SER A 131 17.53 44.41 44.73
N LYS A 132 16.91 44.55 45.90
CA LYS A 132 17.22 45.59 46.88
C LYS A 132 18.30 45.02 47.81
N ASN A 133 19.43 45.71 47.96
CA ASN A 133 20.10 45.76 49.26
C ASN A 133 20.81 47.11 49.40
N GLY A 134 20.54 47.81 50.50
CA GLY A 134 20.94 49.20 50.71
C GLY A 134 22.03 49.39 51.76
N LYS A 135 22.62 50.60 51.73
CA LYS A 135 23.33 51.34 52.81
C LYS A 135 24.63 50.67 53.32
N ASN A 136 25.77 51.34 53.56
CA ASN A 136 25.98 52.71 54.04
C ASN A 136 27.50 53.06 54.05
N LYS A 137 27.81 54.35 53.86
CA LYS A 137 28.82 55.20 54.55
C LYS A 137 30.35 55.13 54.32
N LYS A 138 30.89 56.37 54.22
CA LYS A 138 32.25 56.91 54.47
C LYS A 138 33.24 56.71 53.31
N LYS A 139 33.92 57.74 52.80
CA LYS A 139 34.50 58.94 53.41
C LYS A 139 34.35 60.15 52.50
#